data_AF-A0A6I9Q633-F1
#
_entry.id   AF-A0A6I9Q633-F1
#
_cell.length_a   1.000
_cell.length_b   1.000
_cell.length_c   1.000
_cell.angle_alpha   90.00
_cell.angle_beta   90.00
_cell.angle_gamma   90.00
#
_symmetry.space_group_name_H-M   'P 1'
#
loop_
_entity.id
_entity.type
_entity.pdbx_description
1 polymer ?
#
loop_
_entity_poly.entity_id
_entity_poly.type
_entity_poly.pdbx_seq_one_letter_code
_entity_poly.pdbx_strand_id
1 'polypeptide(L)'
;MSQCEEWIADIQQYSSDKRVGRTMSHHAAALKRHTAQLREELLKLPCPDGLEPDGDNFPERSTGLKELPGPPDAEKPGGSQDSEGQL
;
A
#
# COMPACT_ATOMS: atom_id res chain seq x y z
N MET A 1 6.80 -11.76 -2.75
CA MET A 1 7.12 -11.16 -4.08
C MET A 1 5.90 -10.70 -4.86
N SER A 2 4.72 -11.28 -4.63
CA SER A 2 3.44 -10.87 -5.26
C SER A 2 3.20 -9.35 -5.34
N GLN A 3 3.46 -8.59 -4.27
CA GLN A 3 3.28 -7.14 -4.26
C GLN A 3 4.07 -6.40 -5.35
N CYS A 4 5.32 -6.82 -5.62
CA CYS A 4 6.12 -6.22 -6.69
C CYS A 4 5.53 -6.55 -8.07
N GLU A 5 5.02 -7.77 -8.24
CA GLU A 5 4.41 -8.22 -9.49
C GLU A 5 3.11 -7.46 -9.78
N GLU A 6 2.33 -7.17 -8.74
CA GLU A 6 1.12 -6.33 -8.80
C GLU A 6 1.45 -4.89 -9.20
N TRP A 7 2.42 -4.25 -8.53
CA TRP A 7 2.85 -2.89 -8.90
C TRP A 7 3.38 -2.81 -10.33
N ILE A 8 4.12 -3.82 -10.77
CA ILE A 8 4.62 -3.93 -12.14
C ILE A 8 3.44 -4.00 -13.13
N ALA A 9 2.38 -4.75 -12.81
CA ALA A 9 1.19 -4.86 -13.65
C ALA A 9 0.40 -3.55 -13.71
N ASP A 10 0.15 -2.92 -12.56
CA ASP A 10 -0.56 -1.64 -12.45
C ASP A 10 0.15 -0.54 -13.26
N ILE A 11 1.48 -0.40 -13.13
CA ILE A 11 2.25 0.58 -13.91
C ILE A 11 2.20 0.28 -15.41
N GLN A 12 2.26 -1.00 -15.81
CA GLN A 12 2.22 -1.39 -17.23
C GLN A 12 0.88 -1.08 -17.89
N GLN A 13 -0.22 -1.01 -17.13
CA GLN A 13 -1.54 -0.66 -17.68
C GLN A 13 -1.52 0.70 -18.38
N TYR A 14 -0.71 1.64 -17.92
CA TYR A 14 -0.60 3.00 -18.47
C TYR A 14 0.45 3.13 -19.59
N SER A 15 1.09 2.03 -20.00
CA SER A 15 2.18 2.07 -21.00
C SER A 15 1.74 2.53 -22.40
N SER A 16 0.46 2.36 -22.74
CA SER A 16 -0.12 2.80 -24.02
C SER A 16 -0.64 4.24 -24.01
N ASP A 17 -0.62 4.92 -22.86
CA ASP A 17 -1.06 6.31 -22.75
C ASP A 17 -0.12 7.24 -23.53
N LYS A 18 -0.67 8.14 -24.35
CA LYS A 18 0.14 9.02 -25.23
C LYS A 18 1.00 10.04 -24.48
N ARG A 19 0.60 10.43 -23.26
CA ARG A 19 1.27 11.47 -22.47
C ARG A 19 2.34 10.86 -21.58
N VAL A 20 2.00 9.75 -20.92
CA VAL A 20 2.86 9.15 -19.88
C VAL A 20 3.43 7.79 -20.26
N GLY A 21 3.02 7.17 -21.37
CA GLY A 21 3.35 5.79 -21.70
C GLY A 21 4.84 5.50 -21.82
N ARG A 22 5.63 6.44 -22.33
CA ARG A 22 7.10 6.32 -22.37
C ARG A 22 7.68 6.25 -20.95
N THR A 23 7.27 7.18 -20.09
CA THR A 23 7.73 7.26 -18.69
C THR A 23 7.25 6.05 -17.89
N MET A 24 5.99 5.62 -18.07
CA MET A 24 5.42 4.44 -17.40
C MET A 24 6.12 3.15 -17.84
N SER A 25 6.38 2.98 -19.13
CA SER A 25 7.15 1.84 -19.64
C SER A 25 8.57 1.80 -19.05
N HIS A 26 9.20 2.97 -18.92
CA HIS A 26 10.51 3.08 -18.28
C HIS A 26 10.45 2.70 -16.79
N HIS A 27 9.46 3.20 -16.05
CA HIS A 27 9.25 2.85 -14.65
C HIS A 27 9.02 1.35 -14.46
N ALA A 28 8.16 0.74 -15.27
CA ALA A 28 7.92 -0.71 -15.23
C ALA A 28 9.20 -1.51 -15.50
N ALA A 29 10.01 -1.10 -16.50
CA ALA A 29 11.26 -1.78 -16.83
C ALA A 29 12.30 -1.67 -15.70
N ALA A 30 12.40 -0.50 -15.06
CA ALA A 30 13.28 -0.30 -13.92
C ALA A 30 12.83 -1.15 -12.73
N LEU A 31 11.54 -1.14 -12.41
CA LEU A 31 10.99 -1.91 -11.31
C LEU A 31 11.19 -3.42 -11.52
N LYS A 32 10.93 -3.94 -12.73
CA LYS A 32 11.22 -5.36 -13.07
C LYS A 32 12.67 -5.74 -12.78
N ARG A 33 13.64 -4.89 -13.15
CA ARG A 33 15.06 -5.13 -12.88
C ARG A 33 15.37 -5.14 -11.39
N HIS A 34 14.84 -4.18 -10.63
CA HIS A 34 15.04 -4.14 -9.18
C HIS A 34 14.37 -5.30 -8.46
N THR A 35 13.19 -5.74 -8.90
CA THR A 35 12.52 -6.94 -8.35
C THR A 35 13.33 -8.21 -8.59
N ALA A 36 14.00 -8.34 -9.75
CA ALA A 36 14.91 -9.47 -9.99
C ALA A 36 16.10 -9.44 -9.02
N GLN A 37 16.74 -8.29 -8.84
CA GLN A 37 17.83 -8.14 -7.85
C GLN A 37 17.36 -8.48 -6.44
N LEU A 38 16.19 -7.97 -6.02
CA LEU A 38 15.63 -8.25 -4.72
C LEU A 38 15.35 -9.75 -4.53
N ARG A 39 14.84 -10.45 -5.56
CA ARG A 39 14.64 -11.90 -5.51
C ARG A 39 15.94 -12.65 -5.27
N GLU A 40 17.01 -12.25 -5.95
CA GLU A 40 18.34 -12.85 -5.74
C GLU A 40 18.87 -12.59 -4.33
N GLU A 41 18.75 -11.37 -3.83
CA GLU A 41 19.21 -11.03 -2.48
C GLU A 41 18.40 -11.76 -1.39
N LEU A 42 17.08 -11.84 -1.53
CA LEU A 42 16.25 -12.58 -0.58
C LEU A 42 16.56 -14.08 -0.57
N LEU A 43 16.92 -14.67 -1.72
CA LEU A 43 17.30 -16.08 -1.80
C LEU A 43 18.67 -16.36 -1.14
N LYS A 44 19.56 -15.36 -1.11
CA LYS A 44 20.87 -15.45 -0.45
C LYS A 44 20.80 -15.29 1.07
N LEU A 45 19.73 -14.69 1.60
CA LEU A 45 19.60 -14.48 3.04
C LEU A 45 19.43 -15.83 3.76
N PRO A 46 20.18 -16.06 4.86
CA PRO A 46 19.98 -17.25 5.67
C PRO A 46 18.61 -17.22 6.33
N CYS A 47 18.05 -18.40 6.61
CA CYS A 47 16.86 -18.51 7.45
C CYS A 47 17.16 -17.88 8.82
N PRO A 48 16.32 -16.95 9.31
CA PRO A 48 16.48 -16.37 10.64
C PRO A 48 16.46 -17.43 11.74
N ASP A 49 17.33 -17.28 12.73
CA ASP A 49 17.33 -18.10 13.94
C ASP A 49 16.03 -17.86 14.74
N GLY A 50 15.44 -18.93 15.29
CA GLY A 50 14.22 -18.84 16.11
C GLY A 50 12.91 -18.82 15.32
N LEU A 51 12.95 -19.03 14.00
CA LEU A 51 11.76 -19.41 13.24
C LEU A 51 11.52 -20.91 13.44
N GLU A 52 10.56 -21.25 14.29
CA GLU A 52 10.04 -22.61 14.38
C GLU A 52 9.56 -23.05 12.98
N PRO A 53 9.88 -24.27 12.52
CA PRO A 53 9.30 -24.81 11.29
C PRO A 53 7.80 -24.98 11.55
N ASP A 54 6.99 -24.02 11.13
CA ASP A 54 5.56 -23.96 11.42
C ASP A 54 4.89 -25.26 10.96
N GLY A 55 4.59 -26.13 11.92
CA GLY A 55 3.58 -27.14 11.76
C GLY A 55 2.25 -26.42 11.65
N ASP A 56 1.80 -26.21 10.41
CA ASP A 56 0.42 -26.08 9.99
C ASP A 56 -0.50 -25.40 11.03
N ASN A 57 -0.37 -24.09 11.29
CA ASN A 57 -1.51 -23.23 11.64
C ASN A 57 -1.14 -21.73 11.71
N PHE A 58 -0.84 -21.09 10.57
CA PHE A 58 -1.12 -19.66 10.46
C PHE A 58 -2.59 -19.49 10.09
N PRO A 59 -3.48 -18.97 10.98
CA PRO A 59 -4.82 -18.64 10.57
C PRO A 59 -4.75 -17.53 9.53
N GLU A 60 -5.24 -17.86 8.34
CA GLU A 60 -5.46 -16.95 7.23
C GLU A 60 -6.28 -15.75 7.72
N ARG A 61 -5.59 -14.63 8.01
CA ARG A 61 -6.02 -13.21 7.91
C ARG A 61 -5.21 -12.34 8.86
N SER A 62 -3.99 -11.98 8.47
CA SER A 62 -3.35 -10.76 8.98
C SER A 62 -3.79 -9.55 8.15
N THR A 63 -5.09 -9.19 8.22
CA THR A 63 -5.50 -7.80 7.98
C THR A 63 -5.14 -6.99 9.22
N GLY A 64 -3.84 -6.73 9.37
CA GLY A 64 -3.27 -6.00 10.51
C GLY A 64 -2.69 -4.64 10.09
N LEU A 65 -3.23 -4.00 9.05
CA LEU A 65 -3.01 -2.56 8.88
C LEU A 65 -3.91 -1.85 9.89
N LYS A 66 -3.27 -1.39 10.96
CA LYS A 66 -3.78 -0.57 12.05
C LYS A 66 -4.64 0.58 11.51
N GLU A 67 -5.95 0.41 11.58
CA GLU A 67 -6.92 1.49 11.50
C GLU A 67 -6.56 2.51 12.60
N LEU A 68 -6.27 3.75 12.19
CA LEU A 68 -5.98 4.83 13.12
C LEU A 68 -7.31 5.22 13.79
N PRO A 69 -7.46 5.12 15.12
CA PRO A 69 -8.69 5.55 15.76
C PRO A 69 -8.77 7.08 15.66
N GLY A 70 -9.77 7.56 14.92
CA GLY A 70 -10.13 8.98 14.95
C GLY A 70 -10.50 9.41 16.38
N PRO A 71 -10.16 10.63 16.80
CA PRO A 71 -10.51 11.09 18.14
C PRO A 71 -12.04 11.20 18.28
N PRO A 72 -12.64 10.67 19.35
CA PRO A 72 -14.01 10.97 19.71
C PRO A 72 -14.02 12.25 20.53
N ASP A 73 -14.82 13.25 20.16
CA ASP A 73 -15.49 14.05 21.19
C ASP A 73 -16.74 14.79 20.68
N ALA A 74 -17.81 14.57 21.46
CA ALA A 74 -18.93 15.46 21.76
C ALA A 74 -19.87 15.94 20.64
N GLU A 75 -20.96 15.18 20.51
CA GLU A 75 -22.30 15.73 20.27
C GLU A 75 -22.62 16.85 21.27
N LYS A 76 -23.05 18.02 20.77
CA LYS A 76 -24.04 18.84 21.47
C LYS A 76 -25.07 19.36 20.48
N PRO A 77 -26.36 19.03 20.64
CA PRO A 77 -27.43 19.63 19.86
C PRO A 77 -27.77 20.99 20.48
N GLY A 78 -28.11 21.98 19.65
CA GLY A 78 -28.56 23.27 20.18
C GLY A 78 -28.71 24.30 19.09
N GLY A 79 -29.92 24.39 18.54
CA GLY A 79 -30.30 25.52 17.69
C GLY A 79 -30.37 26.83 18.46
N SER A 80 -30.10 27.92 17.76
CA SER A 80 -30.71 29.23 18.00
C SER A 80 -30.51 30.09 16.77
N GLN A 81 -31.63 30.57 16.22
CA GLN A 81 -31.67 31.75 15.37
C GLN A 81 -31.08 32.93 16.14
N ASP A 82 -30.32 33.80 15.47
CA ASP A 82 -30.51 35.24 15.64
C ASP A 82 -30.06 36.01 14.39
N SER A 83 -30.65 37.18 14.24
CA SER A 83 -30.78 37.97 13.04
C SER A 83 -29.63 38.99 12.89
N GLU A 84 -29.83 39.92 11.94
CA GLU A 84 -29.44 41.34 11.98
C GLU A 84 -27.98 41.80 11.75
N GLY A 85 -27.84 42.73 10.79
CA GLY A 85 -26.90 43.86 10.95
C GLY A 85 -25.83 44.09 9.88
N GLN A 86 -26.21 44.82 8.82
CA GLN A 86 -25.52 45.99 8.23
C GLN A 86 -24.01 46.21 8.47
N LEU A 87 -23.22 46.34 7.38
CA LEU A 87 -22.40 47.53 7.04
C LEU A 87 -21.80 47.41 5.64
#